data_AF-A0A9D7S8T0-F1
#
_entry.id   AF-A0A9D7S8T0-F1
#
_cell.length_a   1.000
_cell.length_b   1.000
_cell.length_c   1.000
_cell.angle_alpha   90.00
_cell.angle_beta   90.00
_cell.angle_gamma   90.00
#
_symmetry.space_group_name_H-M   'P 1'
#
loop_
_entity.id
_entity.type
_entity.pdbx_description
1 polymer ?
#
loop_
_entity_poly.entity_id
_entity_poly.type
_entity_poly.pdbx_seq_one_letter_code
_entity_poly.pdbx_strand_id
1 'polypeptide(L)'
;MKKLIIGFLLFYIGEIVLGQNIVRYNFNNCNLSENNNAAGPLKNSVSAVCDCGIEGDALNISGQDIEFPIELDSFFKNDFTMCISLLLDNPTGEMDIISKTFKCNADTTLSISYRATDSFYLFSLREGFNETVFLAAKADPNSCWQTICLTKQSGDFRAFVNGVEKDRKVINELLRLNHGEPLRINNSPCQPNLLNGLRGRIDQCILADFAFDGSKIKQEYVPQQKIITQDTLIFLGDQFQLRAASNCPGSFQWSPNTGLSTTTSLNPIANPTQDIRYSLSFQLPLCRITDTVFVRVIDKDKVQCEELRLPSAFTPNGDGLNDTYHISNNYLVDQLEYFDILDRNGGLLFSTNDPTIGWDGYSKGKALVPGTYYYRIAYQCKGNQFKTKGSLFLMK
;
A
#
# COMPACT_ATOMS: atom_id res chain seq x y z
N MET A 1 5.95 -21.37 -43.62
CA MET A 1 4.80 -20.76 -42.91
C MET A 1 5.31 -20.14 -41.62
N LYS A 2 5.47 -18.81 -41.58
CA LYS A 2 5.91 -18.06 -40.40
C LYS A 2 4.75 -17.95 -39.42
N LYS A 3 4.93 -18.43 -38.17
CA LYS A 3 3.94 -18.25 -37.10
C LYS A 3 4.02 -16.83 -36.57
N LEU A 4 2.92 -16.10 -36.71
CA LEU A 4 2.71 -14.76 -36.18
C LEU A 4 2.46 -14.88 -34.66
N ILE A 5 3.30 -14.25 -33.85
CA ILE A 5 3.10 -14.12 -32.40
C ILE A 5 2.24 -12.87 -32.21
N ILE A 6 0.98 -13.05 -31.80
CA ILE A 6 0.08 -11.96 -31.44
C ILE A 6 0.38 -11.59 -29.98
N GLY A 7 1.06 -10.46 -29.79
CA GLY A 7 1.24 -9.87 -28.47
C GLY A 7 -0.06 -9.23 -27.99
N PHE A 8 -0.56 -9.69 -26.85
CA PHE A 8 -1.66 -9.04 -26.13
C PHE A 8 -1.15 -7.73 -25.52
N LEU A 9 -1.42 -6.60 -26.19
CA LEU A 9 -1.33 -5.27 -25.60
C LEU A 9 -2.60 -5.06 -24.76
N LEU A 10 -2.46 -5.14 -23.44
CA LEU A 10 -3.46 -4.67 -22.49
C LEU A 10 -3.53 -3.14 -22.61
N PHE A 11 -4.49 -2.65 -23.39
CA PHE A 11 -4.89 -1.25 -23.37
C PHE A 11 -5.62 -0.97 -22.05
N TYR A 12 -4.99 -0.19 -21.18
CA TYR A 12 -5.65 0.43 -20.04
C TYR A 12 -6.61 1.48 -20.60
N ILE A 13 -7.89 1.14 -20.71
CA ILE A 13 -8.94 2.12 -21.03
C ILE A 13 -9.22 2.85 -19.71
N GLY A 14 -8.62 4.03 -19.54
CA GLY A 14 -9.00 4.94 -18.46
C GLY A 14 -10.43 5.43 -18.70
N GLU A 15 -11.33 5.17 -17.76
CA GLU A 15 -12.60 5.87 -17.69
C GLU A 15 -12.32 7.35 -17.43
N ILE A 16 -12.62 8.21 -18.41
CA ILE A 16 -12.60 9.66 -18.22
C ILE A 16 -13.88 10.01 -17.47
N VAL A 17 -13.79 10.09 -16.14
CA VAL A 17 -14.82 10.72 -15.32
C VAL A 17 -14.71 12.23 -15.53
N LEU A 18 -15.70 12.83 -16.19
CA LEU A 18 -15.79 14.28 -16.37
C LEU A 18 -15.78 14.98 -15.00
N GLY A 19 -14.74 15.78 -14.73
CA GLY A 19 -14.66 16.67 -13.56
C GLY A 19 -13.68 16.26 -12.45
N GLN A 20 -12.83 15.26 -12.66
CA GLN A 20 -11.75 14.88 -11.74
C GLN A 20 -10.40 15.23 -12.34
N ASN A 21 -9.69 16.19 -11.74
CA ASN A 21 -8.36 16.61 -12.18
C ASN A 21 -7.31 16.05 -11.23
N ILE A 22 -6.29 15.41 -11.82
CA ILE A 22 -5.11 14.91 -11.09
C ILE A 22 -3.88 15.52 -11.74
N VAL A 23 -3.01 16.12 -10.93
CA VAL A 23 -1.74 16.74 -11.29
C VAL A 23 -0.62 15.95 -10.64
N ARG A 24 0.43 15.64 -11.41
CA ARG A 24 1.54 14.81 -10.97
C ARG A 24 2.89 15.45 -11.27
N TYR A 25 3.78 15.37 -10.29
CA TYR A 25 5.19 15.69 -10.46
C TYR A 25 6.01 14.48 -9.99
N ASN A 26 6.64 13.78 -10.93
CA ASN A 26 7.44 12.59 -10.66
C ASN A 26 8.95 12.86 -10.54
N PHE A 27 9.39 14.10 -10.78
CA PHE A 27 10.78 14.55 -10.64
C PHE A 27 11.85 13.80 -11.44
N ASN A 28 11.44 12.96 -12.40
CA ASN A 28 12.34 12.18 -13.22
C ASN A 28 13.26 13.08 -14.07
N ASN A 29 14.55 12.77 -14.13
CA ASN A 29 15.57 13.62 -14.75
C ASN A 29 15.59 15.05 -14.21
N CYS A 30 15.22 15.26 -12.94
CA CYS A 30 15.12 16.55 -12.28
C CYS A 30 14.09 17.48 -12.90
N ASN A 31 13.12 16.90 -13.60
CA ASN A 31 12.10 17.68 -14.26
C ASN A 31 11.12 18.24 -13.23
N LEU A 32 10.95 19.56 -13.26
CA LEU A 32 9.98 20.27 -12.44
C LEU A 32 8.64 20.49 -13.17
N SER A 33 8.51 20.00 -14.40
CA SER A 33 7.28 20.08 -15.19
C SER A 33 6.29 19.02 -14.73
N GLU A 34 5.01 19.36 -14.83
CA GLU A 34 3.92 18.41 -14.58
C GLU A 34 3.87 17.35 -15.69
N ASN A 35 3.57 16.11 -15.31
CA ASN A 35 3.67 14.93 -16.18
C ASN A 35 2.81 14.98 -17.45
N ASN A 36 1.64 15.62 -17.40
CA ASN A 36 0.65 15.69 -18.49
C ASN A 36 0.43 17.11 -19.01
N ASN A 37 1.26 18.07 -18.57
CA ASN A 37 1.09 19.52 -18.81
C ASN A 37 -0.30 20.06 -18.38
N ALA A 38 -0.92 19.46 -17.36
CA ALA A 38 -2.17 19.92 -16.76
C ALA A 38 -1.97 21.14 -15.85
N ALA A 39 -0.73 21.38 -15.40
CA ALA A 39 -0.31 22.55 -14.64
C ALA A 39 1.09 23.00 -15.09
N GLY A 40 1.45 24.24 -14.75
CA GLY A 40 2.77 24.80 -14.99
C GLY A 40 3.92 24.07 -14.25
N PRO A 41 5.17 24.38 -14.61
CA PRO A 41 6.34 23.84 -13.90
C PRO A 41 6.46 24.45 -12.49
N LEU A 42 7.04 23.67 -11.58
CA LEU A 42 7.42 24.15 -10.25
C LEU A 42 8.56 25.17 -10.36
N LYS A 43 8.55 26.17 -9.49
CA LYS A 43 9.68 27.08 -9.30
C LYS A 43 10.56 26.58 -8.17
N ASN A 44 11.87 26.80 -8.30
CA ASN A 44 12.85 26.46 -7.29
C ASN A 44 13.83 27.59 -7.01
N SER A 45 14.33 27.70 -5.77
CA SER A 45 15.30 28.72 -5.36
C SER A 45 16.73 28.45 -5.89
N VAL A 46 17.06 27.18 -6.12
CA VAL A 46 18.37 26.73 -6.61
C VAL A 46 18.19 25.57 -7.59
N SER A 47 19.16 25.35 -8.48
CA SER A 47 19.12 24.29 -9.49
C SER A 47 18.77 22.92 -8.91
N ALA A 48 17.80 22.25 -9.52
CA ALA A 48 17.36 20.91 -9.15
C ALA A 48 18.52 19.90 -9.30
N VAL A 49 18.67 19.03 -8.30
CA VAL A 49 19.66 17.95 -8.29
C VAL A 49 18.94 16.66 -7.99
N CYS A 50 19.29 15.59 -8.69
CA CYS A 50 18.59 14.32 -8.58
C CYS A 50 19.41 13.29 -7.85
N ASP A 51 18.67 12.37 -7.26
CA ASP A 51 19.16 11.15 -6.70
C ASP A 51 18.22 10.02 -7.11
N CYS A 52 18.50 8.79 -6.71
CA CYS A 52 17.60 7.68 -6.96
C CYS A 52 16.24 7.88 -6.26
N GLY A 53 15.16 7.61 -6.99
CA GLY A 53 13.79 7.78 -6.52
C GLY A 53 13.04 6.47 -6.31
N ILE A 54 11.75 6.62 -6.01
CA ILE A 54 10.77 5.55 -5.98
C ILE A 54 10.56 5.01 -7.39
N GLU A 55 10.40 5.88 -8.38
CA GLU A 55 10.33 5.50 -9.79
C GLU A 55 11.24 6.38 -10.64
N GLY A 56 12.43 5.86 -10.95
CA GLY A 56 13.47 6.61 -11.66
C GLY A 56 14.25 7.51 -10.70
N ASP A 57 14.22 8.82 -10.94
CA ASP A 57 14.94 9.82 -10.15
C ASP A 57 14.01 10.56 -9.19
N ALA A 58 14.52 10.88 -8.01
CA ALA A 58 13.90 11.79 -7.05
C ALA A 58 14.65 13.12 -6.99
N LEU A 59 13.93 14.17 -6.60
CA LEU A 59 14.51 15.48 -6.38
C LEU A 59 15.17 15.56 -4.99
N ASN A 60 16.44 15.95 -4.94
CA ASN A 60 17.15 16.22 -3.70
C ASN A 60 16.76 17.59 -3.15
N ILE A 61 16.16 17.61 -1.96
CA ILE A 61 15.84 18.82 -1.21
C ILE A 61 16.90 19.00 -0.14
N SER A 62 17.94 19.78 -0.45
CA SER A 62 18.98 20.18 0.50
C SER A 62 19.12 21.71 0.48
N GLY A 63 18.20 22.40 1.16
CA GLY A 63 18.11 23.87 1.11
C GLY A 63 17.46 24.39 -0.18
N GLN A 64 16.76 23.52 -0.91
CA GLN A 64 15.93 23.91 -2.05
C GLN A 64 14.52 24.25 -1.57
N ASP A 65 13.98 25.34 -2.08
CA ASP A 65 12.61 25.78 -1.82
C ASP A 65 11.83 25.53 -3.10
N ILE A 66 10.65 24.92 -3.00
CA ILE A 66 9.80 24.65 -4.16
C ILE A 66 8.49 25.40 -4.00
N GLU A 67 8.07 26.07 -5.06
CA GLU A 67 6.78 26.72 -5.16
C GLU A 67 5.98 26.13 -6.33
N PHE A 68 4.76 25.70 -6.06
CA PHE A 68 3.82 25.19 -7.05
C PHE A 68 3.15 26.36 -7.80
N PRO A 69 2.72 26.15 -9.06
CA PRO A 69 1.93 27.13 -9.80
C PRO A 69 0.68 27.58 -9.05
N ILE A 70 0.37 28.87 -9.13
CA ILE A 70 -0.75 29.46 -8.40
C ILE A 70 -2.12 28.95 -8.86
N GLU A 71 -2.25 28.48 -10.10
CA GLU A 71 -3.49 27.86 -10.61
C GLU A 71 -3.96 26.65 -9.78
N LEU A 72 -3.02 25.97 -9.10
CA LEU A 72 -3.31 24.85 -8.21
C LEU A 72 -3.94 25.27 -6.87
N ASP A 73 -4.04 26.58 -6.57
CA ASP A 73 -4.81 27.08 -5.42
C ASP A 73 -6.26 26.59 -5.45
N SER A 74 -6.83 26.48 -6.65
CA SER A 74 -8.21 26.02 -6.87
C SER A 74 -8.49 24.59 -6.39
N PHE A 75 -7.47 23.71 -6.35
CA PHE A 75 -7.60 22.33 -5.87
C PHE A 75 -7.97 22.28 -4.38
N PHE A 76 -7.59 23.30 -3.62
CA PHE A 76 -7.80 23.36 -2.17
C PHE A 76 -9.12 24.04 -1.77
N LYS A 77 -10.04 24.25 -2.73
CA LYS A 77 -11.32 24.91 -2.50
C LYS A 77 -12.38 24.02 -1.84
N ASN A 78 -12.48 22.77 -2.30
CA ASN A 78 -13.50 21.82 -1.86
C ASN A 78 -12.82 20.57 -1.30
N ASP A 79 -13.10 19.42 -1.89
CA ASP A 79 -12.47 18.16 -1.58
C ASP A 79 -11.12 18.09 -2.29
N PHE A 80 -10.14 17.46 -1.67
CA PHE A 80 -8.83 17.34 -2.29
C PHE A 80 -8.07 16.13 -1.77
N THR A 81 -7.07 15.74 -2.54
CA THR A 81 -6.02 14.81 -2.12
C THR A 81 -4.67 15.43 -2.41
N MET A 82 -3.76 15.26 -1.47
CA MET A 82 -2.35 15.59 -1.67
C MET A 82 -1.50 14.44 -1.15
N CYS A 83 -0.59 13.94 -1.97
CA CYS A 83 0.40 12.96 -1.59
C CYS A 83 1.80 13.44 -1.98
N ILE A 84 2.79 13.03 -1.20
CA ILE A 84 4.21 13.21 -1.52
C ILE A 84 5.00 12.05 -0.91
N SER A 85 6.00 11.57 -1.64
CA SER A 85 6.95 10.60 -1.14
C SER A 85 8.22 11.31 -0.66
N LEU A 86 8.71 10.92 0.51
CA LEU A 86 9.83 11.57 1.21
C LEU A 86 10.85 10.52 1.66
N LEU A 87 12.14 10.81 1.48
CA LEU A 87 13.23 10.12 2.17
C LEU A 87 14.04 11.16 2.93
N LEU A 88 13.99 11.12 4.26
CA LEU A 88 14.55 12.15 5.12
C LEU A 88 16.00 11.82 5.51
N ASP A 89 16.90 12.80 5.39
CA ASP A 89 18.31 12.65 5.70
C ASP A 89 18.60 13.16 7.13
N ASN A 90 18.81 12.22 8.08
CA ASN A 90 19.15 12.50 9.48
C ASN A 90 18.27 13.61 10.11
N PRO A 91 16.94 13.41 10.17
CA PRO A 91 16.02 14.45 10.60
C PRO A 91 16.28 14.87 12.05
N THR A 92 16.26 16.18 12.32
CA THR A 92 16.42 16.74 13.67
C THR A 92 15.38 17.82 13.94
N GLY A 93 14.89 17.88 15.17
CA GLY A 93 13.82 18.82 15.55
C GLY A 93 12.52 18.56 14.80
N GLU A 94 11.82 19.65 14.46
CA GLU A 94 10.64 19.63 13.61
C GLU A 94 10.98 20.27 12.26
N MET A 95 10.77 19.54 11.17
CA MET A 95 11.13 19.96 9.83
C MET A 95 9.89 20.37 9.03
N ASP A 96 10.00 21.46 8.29
CA ASP A 96 8.95 21.92 7.38
C ASP A 96 8.92 21.06 6.11
N ILE A 97 7.76 20.46 5.81
CA ILE A 97 7.58 19.67 4.59
C ILE A 97 6.78 20.46 3.58
N ILE A 98 5.54 20.81 3.90
CA ILE A 98 4.62 21.51 3.00
C ILE A 98 3.99 22.68 3.73
N SER A 99 3.83 23.80 3.03
CA SER A 99 3.04 24.92 3.52
C SER A 99 2.20 25.58 2.43
N LYS A 100 1.04 26.10 2.84
CA LYS A 100 0.17 26.96 2.05
C LYS A 100 -0.33 28.07 2.98
N THR A 101 0.52 29.08 3.13
CA THR A 101 0.27 30.24 3.99
C THR A 101 1.11 31.43 3.51
N PHE A 102 0.60 32.64 3.72
CA PHE A 102 1.33 33.89 3.46
C PHE A 102 2.32 34.24 4.58
N LYS A 103 1.96 33.91 5.83
CA LYS A 103 2.76 34.21 7.03
C LYS A 103 2.60 33.12 8.08
N CYS A 104 3.53 33.06 9.03
CA CYS A 104 3.34 32.18 10.16
C CYS A 104 2.14 32.62 11.02
N ASN A 105 1.34 31.67 11.50
CA ASN A 105 0.11 31.91 12.25
C ASN A 105 -0.95 32.75 11.49
N ALA A 106 -0.99 32.65 10.16
CA ALA A 106 -2.11 33.20 9.41
C ALA A 106 -3.43 32.54 9.82
N ASP A 107 -4.54 33.21 9.51
CA ASP A 107 -5.86 32.71 9.86
C ASP A 107 -6.31 31.56 8.94
N THR A 108 -5.78 31.49 7.72
CA THR A 108 -5.99 30.35 6.81
C THR A 108 -4.65 29.72 6.48
N THR A 109 -4.46 28.46 6.87
CA THR A 109 -3.19 27.74 6.69
C THR A 109 -3.42 26.26 6.40
N LEU A 110 -2.54 25.71 5.57
CA LEU A 110 -2.22 24.28 5.57
C LEU A 110 -0.73 24.16 5.80
N SER A 111 -0.33 23.34 6.77
CA SER A 111 1.07 23.02 7.03
C SER A 111 1.23 21.55 7.36
N ILE A 112 2.31 20.97 6.84
CA ILE A 112 2.75 19.62 7.16
C ILE A 112 4.20 19.72 7.62
N SER A 113 4.49 19.16 8.79
CA SER A 113 5.84 19.05 9.33
C SER A 113 6.16 17.62 9.73
N TYR A 114 7.44 17.30 9.88
CA TYR A 114 7.90 16.04 10.48
C TYR A 114 8.66 16.31 11.77
N ARG A 115 8.22 15.67 12.85
CA ARG A 115 8.88 15.77 14.15
C ARG A 115 9.74 14.55 14.41
N ALA A 116 11.05 14.77 14.52
CA ALA A 116 12.03 13.70 14.65
C ALA A 116 12.01 12.99 16.00
N THR A 117 11.53 13.64 17.08
CA THR A 117 11.59 13.08 18.44
C THR A 117 10.69 11.86 18.64
N ASP A 118 9.57 11.80 17.91
CA ASP A 118 8.58 10.72 17.99
C ASP A 118 8.19 10.13 16.63
N SER A 119 8.83 10.63 15.55
CA SER A 119 8.67 10.19 14.17
C SER A 119 7.24 10.36 13.64
N PHE A 120 6.64 11.52 13.90
CA PHE A 120 5.30 11.87 13.41
C PHE A 120 5.35 12.90 12.29
N TYR A 121 4.52 12.67 11.27
CA TYR A 121 4.05 13.70 10.37
C TYR A 121 2.86 14.40 11.00
N LEU A 122 2.94 15.73 11.12
CA LEU A 122 1.94 16.56 11.75
C LEU A 122 1.27 17.40 10.67
N PHE A 123 -0.05 17.26 10.54
CA PHE A 123 -0.86 18.03 9.59
C PHE A 123 -1.68 19.04 10.39
N SER A 124 -1.62 20.30 10.00
CA SER A 124 -2.40 21.37 10.60
C SER A 124 -3.12 22.14 9.49
N LEU A 125 -4.44 22.14 9.53
CA LEU A 125 -5.29 22.91 8.62
C LEU A 125 -6.13 23.88 9.42
N ARG A 126 -6.22 25.13 8.98
CA ARG A 126 -6.95 26.19 9.67
C ARG A 126 -7.64 27.09 8.66
N GLU A 127 -8.84 27.55 9.01
CA GLU A 127 -9.54 28.66 8.34
C GLU A 127 -10.18 29.56 9.41
N GLY A 128 -9.82 30.84 9.45
CA GLY A 128 -10.26 31.78 10.47
C GLY A 128 -9.64 31.55 11.87
N PHE A 129 -10.38 31.90 12.92
CA PHE A 129 -9.91 31.86 14.31
C PHE A 129 -10.46 30.70 15.14
N ASN A 130 -11.47 30.00 14.64
CA ASN A 130 -12.31 29.14 15.48
C ASN A 130 -12.00 27.65 15.35
N GLU A 131 -11.57 27.18 14.17
CA GLU A 131 -11.33 25.75 13.94
C GLU A 131 -9.97 25.48 13.31
N THR A 132 -9.20 24.61 13.98
CA THR A 132 -7.97 24.01 13.46
C THR A 132 -8.12 22.50 13.49
N VAL A 133 -7.90 21.86 12.34
CA VAL A 133 -7.81 20.41 12.21
C VAL A 133 -6.36 20.00 12.40
N PHE A 134 -6.12 19.14 13.38
CA PHE A 134 -4.83 18.49 13.59
C PHE A 134 -4.95 17.00 13.31
N LEU A 135 -4.03 16.47 12.52
CA LEU A 135 -3.82 15.03 12.33
C LEU A 135 -2.36 14.70 12.63
N ALA A 136 -2.12 13.51 13.19
CA ALA A 136 -0.78 13.03 13.49
C ALA A 136 -0.59 11.61 12.94
N ALA A 137 0.24 11.47 11.92
CA ALA A 137 0.52 10.19 11.29
C ALA A 137 1.93 9.70 11.62
N LYS A 138 2.03 8.57 12.33
CA LYS A 138 3.33 7.98 12.67
C LYS A 138 4.01 7.37 11.44
N ALA A 139 5.28 7.70 11.23
CA ALA A 139 6.11 7.12 10.19
C ALA A 139 6.26 5.60 10.38
N ASP A 140 6.40 4.87 9.27
CA ASP A 140 6.65 3.42 9.31
C ASP A 140 8.14 3.14 9.59
N PRO A 141 8.52 2.57 10.75
CA PRO A 141 9.92 2.31 11.07
C PRO A 141 10.56 1.26 10.14
N ASN A 142 9.76 0.50 9.39
CA ASN A 142 10.24 -0.53 8.47
C ASN A 142 10.39 -0.01 7.03
N SER A 143 10.33 1.30 6.82
CA SER A 143 10.47 1.90 5.48
C SER A 143 11.32 3.16 5.50
N CYS A 144 12.20 3.31 4.52
CA CYS A 144 12.99 4.53 4.33
C CYS A 144 12.16 5.62 3.67
N TRP A 145 11.58 5.28 2.52
CA TRP A 145 10.65 6.13 1.81
C TRP A 145 9.30 6.13 2.52
N GLN A 146 8.79 7.32 2.80
CA GLN A 146 7.51 7.52 3.43
C GLN A 146 6.63 8.27 2.44
N THR A 147 5.59 7.60 1.93
CA THR A 147 4.56 8.27 1.13
C THR A 147 3.47 8.74 2.07
N ILE A 148 3.39 10.05 2.27
CA ILE A 148 2.37 10.66 3.11
C ILE A 148 1.25 11.19 2.24
N CYS A 149 0.01 10.99 2.65
CA CYS A 149 -1.15 11.56 1.97
C CYS A 149 -2.09 12.23 2.96
N LEU A 150 -2.69 13.34 2.55
CA LEU A 150 -3.80 14.01 3.20
C LEU A 150 -4.99 14.02 2.24
N THR A 151 -6.12 13.49 2.69
CA THR A 151 -7.39 13.60 1.95
C THR A 151 -8.38 14.41 2.76
N LYS A 152 -9.21 15.18 2.05
CA LYS A 152 -10.33 15.93 2.61
C LYS A 152 -11.56 15.64 1.77
N GLN A 153 -12.58 15.05 2.40
CA GLN A 153 -13.90 14.85 1.82
C GLN A 153 -14.95 15.58 2.67
N SER A 154 -15.41 16.73 2.19
CA SER A 154 -16.24 17.67 2.95
C SER A 154 -15.56 18.07 4.28
N GLY A 155 -16.05 17.55 5.41
CA GLY A 155 -15.45 17.75 6.74
C GLY A 155 -14.68 16.53 7.29
N ASP A 156 -14.50 15.48 6.49
CA ASP A 156 -13.73 14.28 6.85
C ASP A 156 -12.29 14.40 6.33
N PHE A 157 -11.33 14.46 7.26
CA PHE A 157 -9.91 14.60 6.98
C PHE A 157 -9.18 13.33 7.41
N ARG A 158 -8.33 12.81 6.54
CA ARG A 158 -7.60 11.56 6.78
C ARG A 158 -6.14 11.70 6.40
N ALA A 159 -5.27 11.21 7.28
CA ALA A 159 -3.84 11.16 7.04
C ALA A 159 -3.39 9.71 6.85
N PHE A 160 -2.59 9.47 5.82
CA PHE A 160 -2.07 8.16 5.46
C PHE A 160 -0.54 8.18 5.43
N VAL A 161 0.05 7.04 5.78
CA VAL A 161 1.49 6.77 5.59
C VAL A 161 1.60 5.41 4.92
N ASN A 162 2.31 5.35 3.78
CA ASN A 162 2.57 4.13 3.01
C ASN A 162 1.30 3.34 2.67
N GLY A 163 0.25 4.06 2.23
CA GLY A 163 -1.02 3.47 1.83
C GLY A 163 -1.95 3.08 2.98
N VAL A 164 -1.56 3.33 4.25
CA VAL A 164 -2.32 2.95 5.44
C VAL A 164 -2.83 4.19 6.18
N GLU A 165 -4.13 4.23 6.48
CA GLU A 165 -4.74 5.29 7.29
C GLU A 165 -4.12 5.29 8.70
N LYS A 166 -3.61 6.43 9.14
CA LYS A 166 -2.96 6.58 10.45
C LYS A 166 -3.80 7.42 11.41
N ASP A 167 -4.54 8.38 10.88
CA ASP A 167 -5.38 9.27 11.67
C ASP A 167 -6.56 9.79 10.83
N ARG A 168 -7.66 10.11 11.50
CA ARG A 168 -8.89 10.62 10.91
C ARG A 168 -9.58 11.60 11.84
N LYS A 169 -9.96 12.75 11.28
CA LYS A 169 -10.69 13.79 11.99
C LYS A 169 -11.89 14.24 11.18
N VAL A 170 -13.06 14.23 11.81
CA VAL A 170 -14.31 14.74 11.23
C VAL A 170 -14.70 16.03 11.95
N ILE A 171 -15.02 17.06 11.18
CA ILE A 171 -15.59 18.33 11.65
C ILE A 171 -16.90 18.61 10.90
N ASN A 172 -17.74 19.48 11.47
CA ASN A 172 -19.02 19.86 10.85
C ASN A 172 -18.91 21.15 10.02
N GLU A 173 -17.79 21.87 10.11
CA GLU A 173 -17.55 23.08 9.34
C GLU A 173 -16.86 22.77 8.01
N LEU A 174 -17.09 23.64 7.03
CA LEU A 174 -16.43 23.54 5.74
C LEU A 174 -15.16 24.37 5.76
N LEU A 175 -14.01 23.68 5.76
CA LEU A 175 -12.70 24.31 5.68
C LEU A 175 -12.32 24.53 4.20
N ARG A 176 -12.05 25.77 3.80
CA ARG A 176 -11.56 26.15 2.46
C ARG A 176 -10.16 26.73 2.57
N LEU A 177 -9.26 26.20 1.77
CA LEU A 177 -7.85 26.56 1.81
C LEU A 177 -7.39 27.29 0.54
N ASN A 178 -8.28 27.59 -0.40
CA ASN A 178 -7.96 28.38 -1.59
C ASN A 178 -7.92 29.88 -1.26
N HIS A 179 -6.78 30.37 -0.76
CA HIS A 179 -6.63 31.75 -0.29
C HIS A 179 -5.62 32.56 -1.11
N GLY A 180 -5.29 32.11 -2.32
CA GLY A 180 -4.44 32.86 -3.25
C GLY A 180 -2.93 32.78 -2.94
N GLU A 181 -2.53 31.89 -2.03
CA GLU A 181 -1.13 31.56 -1.79
C GLU A 181 -0.74 30.26 -2.48
N PRO A 182 0.43 30.15 -3.12
CA PRO A 182 0.86 28.89 -3.71
C PRO A 182 1.16 27.85 -2.61
N LEU A 183 1.05 26.57 -2.99
CA LEU A 183 1.59 25.48 -2.21
C LEU A 183 3.12 25.51 -2.32
N ARG A 184 3.82 25.26 -1.21
CA ARG A 184 5.28 25.27 -1.15
C ARG A 184 5.82 24.03 -0.45
N ILE A 185 6.99 23.54 -0.86
CA ILE A 185 7.75 22.51 -0.15
C ILE A 185 9.03 23.14 0.40
N ASN A 186 9.34 22.83 1.65
CA ASN A 186 10.53 23.31 2.35
C ASN A 186 10.72 24.85 2.29
N ASN A 187 9.63 25.61 2.25
CA ASN A 187 9.67 27.07 2.12
C ASN A 187 8.50 27.73 2.87
N SER A 188 8.27 27.26 4.10
CA SER A 188 7.28 27.87 4.98
C SER A 188 7.78 29.20 5.54
N PRO A 189 6.93 30.24 5.56
CA PRO A 189 7.19 31.46 6.32
C PRO A 189 7.45 31.23 7.83
N CYS A 190 7.15 30.03 8.35
CA CYS A 190 7.45 29.66 9.74
C CYS A 190 8.88 29.14 9.98
N GLN A 191 9.62 28.73 8.93
CA GLN A 191 10.98 28.16 9.09
C GLN A 191 11.96 29.05 9.84
N PRO A 192 12.05 30.38 9.59
CA PRO A 192 13.11 31.20 10.18
C PRO A 192 13.16 31.21 11.71
N ASN A 193 12.09 30.79 12.40
CA ASN A 193 12.01 30.83 13.87
C ASN A 193 11.48 29.55 14.53
N LEU A 194 10.84 28.64 13.80
CA LEU A 194 10.08 27.52 14.40
C LEU A 194 10.39 26.15 13.79
N LEU A 195 10.79 26.09 12.51
CA LEU A 195 10.95 24.82 11.80
C LEU A 195 12.32 24.76 11.12
N ASN A 196 12.94 23.58 11.17
CA ASN A 196 14.14 23.31 10.40
C ASN A 196 13.80 23.08 8.93
N GLY A 197 14.71 23.45 8.04
CA GLY A 197 14.60 23.10 6.62
C GLY A 197 14.72 21.60 6.41
N LEU A 198 13.88 21.07 5.53
CA LEU A 198 13.91 19.71 5.02
C LEU A 198 15.27 19.40 4.38
N ARG A 199 15.80 18.22 4.71
CA ARG A 199 16.94 17.62 4.02
C ARG A 199 16.57 16.21 3.62
N GLY A 200 16.75 15.87 2.36
CA GLY A 200 16.41 14.55 1.86
C GLY A 200 16.04 14.52 0.38
N ARG A 201 15.20 13.56 0.02
CA ARG A 201 14.67 13.40 -1.33
C ARG A 201 13.15 13.46 -1.31
N ILE A 202 12.57 13.99 -2.38
CA ILE A 202 11.14 13.98 -2.63
C ILE A 202 10.84 13.34 -3.99
N ASP A 203 9.74 12.63 -4.06
CA ASP A 203 9.27 11.96 -5.27
C ASP A 203 7.74 11.90 -5.28
N GLN A 204 7.14 11.57 -6.43
CA GLN A 204 5.73 11.21 -6.60
C GLN A 204 4.74 12.17 -5.91
N CYS A 205 4.83 13.46 -6.24
CA CYS A 205 3.83 14.43 -5.79
C CYS A 205 2.54 14.24 -6.57
N ILE A 206 1.42 14.07 -5.86
CA ILE A 206 0.07 13.96 -6.44
C ILE A 206 -0.81 15.02 -5.81
N LEU A 207 -1.52 15.78 -6.64
CA LEU A 207 -2.59 16.67 -6.25
C LEU A 207 -3.85 16.29 -7.00
N ALA A 208 -4.98 16.20 -6.31
CA ALA A 208 -6.28 15.97 -6.92
C ALA A 208 -7.33 16.92 -6.33
N ASP A 209 -8.27 17.39 -7.14
CA ASP A 209 -9.39 18.26 -6.74
C ASP A 209 -10.60 17.48 -6.20
N PHE A 210 -10.34 16.26 -5.71
CA PHE A 210 -11.29 15.38 -5.05
C PHE A 210 -10.57 14.47 -4.04
N ALA A 211 -11.34 13.88 -3.13
CA ALA A 211 -10.80 12.98 -2.11
C ALA A 211 -10.62 11.55 -2.66
N PHE A 212 -9.42 11.00 -2.53
CA PHE A 212 -9.17 9.58 -2.71
C PHE A 212 -9.69 8.82 -1.48
N ASP A 213 -10.31 7.67 -1.71
CA ASP A 213 -10.61 6.72 -0.65
C ASP A 213 -9.38 5.86 -0.30
N GLY A 214 -9.47 5.05 0.75
CA GLY A 214 -8.36 4.21 1.19
C GLY A 214 -7.89 3.19 0.14
N SER A 215 -8.81 2.71 -0.71
CA SER A 215 -8.49 1.78 -1.80
C SER A 215 -7.66 2.47 -2.88
N LYS A 216 -8.06 3.68 -3.29
CA LYS A 216 -7.32 4.48 -4.26
C LYS A 216 -5.96 4.91 -3.71
N ILE A 217 -5.87 5.32 -2.44
CA ILE A 217 -4.59 5.63 -1.78
C ILE A 217 -3.65 4.41 -1.80
N LYS A 218 -4.18 3.21 -1.53
CA LYS A 218 -3.40 1.97 -1.58
C LYS A 218 -2.94 1.60 -3.00
N GLN A 219 -3.73 1.91 -4.02
CA GLN A 219 -3.36 1.71 -5.43
C GLN A 219 -2.26 2.67 -5.90
N GLU A 220 -2.26 3.90 -5.39
CA GLU A 220 -1.25 4.91 -5.73
C GLU A 220 0.08 4.72 -4.96
N TYR A 221 0.07 3.95 -3.86
CA TYR A 221 1.26 3.66 -3.10
C TYR A 221 2.18 2.65 -3.81
N VAL A 222 3.40 3.08 -4.11
CA VAL A 222 4.45 2.24 -4.69
C VAL A 222 5.44 1.84 -3.58
N PRO A 223 5.54 0.54 -3.21
CA PRO A 223 6.47 0.09 -2.19
C PRO A 223 7.93 0.15 -2.66
N GLN A 224 8.83 0.59 -1.77
CA GLN A 224 10.28 0.61 -1.98
C GLN A 224 11.02 -0.01 -0.80
N GLN A 225 12.17 -0.61 -1.10
CA GLN A 225 13.00 -1.39 -0.18
C GLN A 225 12.17 -2.43 0.60
N LYS A 226 11.30 -3.14 -0.12
CA LYS A 226 10.36 -4.10 0.47
C LYS A 226 10.40 -5.43 -0.26
N ILE A 227 10.27 -6.54 0.47
CA ILE A 227 10.03 -7.85 -0.14
C ILE A 227 8.59 -7.85 -0.66
N ILE A 228 8.44 -8.11 -1.95
CA ILE A 228 7.15 -8.16 -2.65
C ILE A 228 6.56 -9.56 -2.57
N THR A 229 7.42 -10.59 -2.51
CA THR A 229 7.00 -11.95 -2.21
C THR A 229 6.35 -12.00 -0.83
N GLN A 230 5.08 -12.38 -0.80
CA GLN A 230 4.37 -12.60 0.46
C GLN A 230 4.81 -13.91 1.11
N ASP A 231 4.52 -14.04 2.41
CA ASP A 231 4.64 -15.31 3.12
C ASP A 231 3.93 -16.41 2.33
N THR A 232 4.64 -17.52 2.10
CA THR A 232 4.19 -18.53 1.15
C THR A 232 4.47 -19.95 1.62
N LEU A 233 3.85 -20.90 0.93
CA LEU A 233 4.00 -22.33 1.13
C LEU A 233 4.50 -22.96 -0.16
N ILE A 234 5.52 -23.81 -0.05
CA ILE A 234 6.05 -24.61 -1.15
C ILE A 234 6.08 -26.08 -0.77
N PHE A 235 6.17 -26.99 -1.75
CA PHE A 235 6.50 -28.37 -1.47
C PHE A 235 8.00 -28.61 -1.46
N LEU A 236 8.44 -29.59 -0.68
CA LEU A 236 9.82 -30.04 -0.69
C LEU A 236 10.27 -30.37 -2.12
N GLY A 237 11.35 -29.72 -2.56
CA GLY A 237 11.89 -29.85 -3.92
C GLY A 237 11.50 -28.71 -4.88
N ASP A 238 10.48 -27.91 -4.55
CA ASP A 238 10.07 -26.75 -5.35
C ASP A 238 11.08 -25.60 -5.26
N GLN A 239 11.24 -24.86 -6.36
CA GLN A 239 12.00 -23.62 -6.40
C GLN A 239 11.10 -22.46 -6.83
N PHE A 240 11.36 -21.28 -6.29
CA PHE A 240 10.64 -20.07 -6.64
C PHE A 240 11.56 -18.86 -6.58
N GLN A 241 11.15 -17.77 -7.23
CA GLN A 241 11.91 -16.52 -7.19
C GLN A 241 11.40 -15.63 -6.06
N LEU A 242 12.30 -15.30 -5.12
CA LEU A 242 12.07 -14.21 -4.18
C LEU A 242 12.12 -12.88 -4.95
N ARG A 243 11.19 -11.99 -4.66
CA ARG A 243 11.08 -10.67 -5.31
C ARG A 243 11.10 -9.58 -4.26
N ALA A 244 11.94 -8.58 -4.49
CA ALA A 244 11.99 -7.36 -3.70
C ALA A 244 11.97 -6.14 -4.62
N ALA A 245 11.43 -5.02 -4.14
CA ALA A 245 11.38 -3.75 -4.84
C ALA A 245 12.45 -2.81 -4.30
N SER A 246 13.34 -2.34 -5.17
CA SER A 246 14.28 -1.24 -4.91
C SER A 246 14.81 -0.72 -6.24
N ASN A 247 14.59 0.56 -6.52
CA ASN A 247 15.12 1.22 -7.73
C ASN A 247 16.47 1.92 -7.50
N CYS A 248 16.82 2.17 -6.24
CA CYS A 248 18.09 2.78 -5.87
C CYS A 248 19.26 1.78 -5.96
N PRO A 249 20.45 2.23 -6.43
CA PRO A 249 21.68 1.47 -6.26
C PRO A 249 21.99 1.34 -4.76
N GLY A 250 22.13 0.10 -4.30
CA GLY A 250 22.39 -0.23 -2.91
C GLY A 250 23.02 -1.61 -2.78
N SER A 251 23.46 -1.95 -1.57
CA SER A 251 23.85 -3.34 -1.29
C SER A 251 22.69 -4.06 -0.62
N PHE A 252 22.47 -5.29 -1.09
CA PHE A 252 21.43 -6.18 -0.62
C PHE A 252 22.10 -7.37 0.05
N GLN A 253 21.52 -7.81 1.17
CA GLN A 253 22.02 -9.01 1.84
C GLN A 253 20.85 -9.84 2.35
N TRP A 254 20.66 -11.01 1.75
CA TRP A 254 19.76 -12.04 2.24
C TRP A 254 20.42 -12.90 3.31
N SER A 255 19.62 -13.30 4.30
CA SER A 255 19.99 -14.25 5.35
C SER A 255 18.77 -15.07 5.79
N PRO A 256 18.91 -16.37 6.10
CA PRO A 256 20.11 -17.19 5.89
C PRO A 256 20.36 -17.46 4.39
N ASN A 257 21.55 -17.98 4.05
CA ASN A 257 21.90 -18.33 2.66
C ASN A 257 21.35 -19.71 2.21
N THR A 258 20.74 -20.45 3.13
CA THR A 258 20.26 -21.82 2.91
C THR A 258 19.24 -21.85 1.77
N GLY A 259 19.51 -22.66 0.74
CA GLY A 259 18.59 -22.81 -0.40
C GLY A 259 18.51 -21.59 -1.32
N LEU A 260 19.34 -20.55 -1.15
CA LEU A 260 19.37 -19.37 -2.03
C LEU A 260 20.42 -19.52 -3.13
N SER A 261 20.09 -19.11 -4.35
CA SER A 261 21.05 -19.06 -5.46
C SER A 261 22.13 -17.98 -5.28
N THR A 262 21.80 -16.91 -4.55
CA THR A 262 22.70 -15.79 -4.21
C THR A 262 22.14 -15.06 -2.99
N THR A 263 23.02 -14.44 -2.20
CA THR A 263 22.63 -13.60 -1.06
C THR A 263 22.64 -12.10 -1.37
N THR A 264 23.15 -11.69 -2.53
CA THR A 264 23.38 -10.27 -2.85
C THR A 264 22.54 -9.75 -4.01
N SER A 265 21.87 -10.64 -4.74
CA SER A 265 20.86 -10.25 -5.74
C SER A 265 19.57 -9.80 -5.06
N LEU A 266 18.89 -8.81 -5.64
CA LEU A 266 17.58 -8.37 -5.18
C LEU A 266 16.53 -9.49 -5.31
N ASN A 267 16.64 -10.32 -6.37
CA ASN A 267 15.65 -11.34 -6.70
C ASN A 267 16.27 -12.75 -6.85
N PRO A 268 16.76 -13.37 -5.77
CA PRO A 268 17.36 -14.70 -5.82
C PRO A 268 16.32 -15.80 -6.04
N ILE A 269 16.78 -16.97 -6.48
CA ILE A 269 15.97 -18.19 -6.52
C ILE A 269 16.12 -18.87 -5.16
N ALA A 270 15.02 -19.28 -4.55
CA ALA A 270 14.94 -19.98 -3.28
C ALA A 270 14.42 -21.41 -3.47
N ASN A 271 15.08 -22.36 -2.82
CA ASN A 271 14.73 -23.79 -2.74
C ASN A 271 15.06 -24.30 -1.32
N PRO A 272 14.37 -23.83 -0.27
CA PRO A 272 14.58 -24.34 1.08
C PRO A 272 14.00 -25.74 1.25
N THR A 273 14.62 -26.53 2.13
CA THR A 273 14.18 -27.91 2.44
C THR A 273 13.41 -28.04 3.75
N GLN A 274 13.30 -26.95 4.51
CA GLN A 274 12.60 -26.84 5.79
C GLN A 274 12.00 -25.45 5.92
N ASP A 275 11.01 -25.29 6.80
CA ASP A 275 10.43 -23.99 7.16
C ASP A 275 11.54 -22.98 7.47
N ILE A 276 11.50 -21.84 6.80
CA ILE A 276 12.57 -20.85 6.90
C ILE A 276 12.01 -19.43 6.82
N ARG A 277 12.61 -18.54 7.61
CA ARG A 277 12.38 -17.10 7.49
C ARG A 277 13.60 -16.49 6.82
N TYR A 278 13.41 -15.99 5.60
CA TYR A 278 14.41 -15.15 4.97
C TYR A 278 14.25 -13.71 5.43
N SER A 279 15.38 -13.03 5.55
CA SER A 279 15.48 -11.62 5.83
C SER A 279 16.34 -10.96 4.77
N LEU A 280 15.86 -9.84 4.24
CA LEU A 280 16.61 -9.00 3.30
C LEU A 280 16.97 -7.70 4.00
N SER A 281 18.28 -7.44 4.10
CA SER A 281 18.78 -6.13 4.52
C SER A 281 19.07 -5.26 3.32
N PHE A 282 18.46 -4.07 3.29
CA PHE A 282 18.74 -3.02 2.34
C PHE A 282 19.72 -2.03 2.99
N GLN A 283 20.88 -1.82 2.36
CA GLN A 283 21.83 -0.80 2.78
C GLN A 283 21.90 0.30 1.73
N LEU A 284 21.24 1.41 2.04
CA LEU A 284 21.38 2.69 1.34
C LEU A 284 22.34 3.60 2.13
N PRO A 285 22.91 4.65 1.54
CA PRO A 285 23.88 5.52 2.22
C PRO A 285 23.40 6.09 3.57
N LEU A 286 22.11 6.40 3.68
CA LEU A 286 21.50 7.04 4.85
C LEU A 286 20.33 6.26 5.45
N CYS A 287 20.07 5.05 4.95
CA CYS A 287 18.99 4.22 5.46
C CYS A 287 19.36 2.74 5.44
N ARG A 288 19.12 2.07 6.56
CA ARG A 288 19.24 0.62 6.69
C ARG A 288 17.91 0.08 7.17
N ILE A 289 17.27 -0.73 6.35
CA ILE A 289 16.03 -1.41 6.73
C ILE A 289 16.14 -2.89 6.42
N THR A 290 15.37 -3.66 7.16
CA THR A 290 15.33 -5.09 7.05
C THR A 290 13.88 -5.53 6.93
N ASP A 291 13.60 -6.35 5.93
CA ASP A 291 12.30 -6.97 5.74
C ASP A 291 12.43 -8.49 5.81
N THR A 292 11.32 -9.19 6.05
CA THR A 292 11.32 -10.65 6.17
C THR A 292 10.19 -11.29 5.40
N VAL A 293 10.43 -12.52 4.93
CA VAL A 293 9.41 -13.39 4.35
C VAL A 293 9.55 -14.78 4.94
N PHE A 294 8.43 -15.36 5.32
CA PHE A 294 8.35 -16.72 5.82
C PHE A 294 7.94 -17.68 4.69
N VAL A 295 8.72 -18.75 4.56
CA VAL A 295 8.50 -19.81 3.59
C VAL A 295 8.26 -21.09 4.35
N ARG A 296 7.05 -21.61 4.24
CA ARG A 296 6.68 -22.91 4.78
C ARG A 296 6.99 -24.00 3.76
N VAL A 297 7.67 -25.07 4.18
CA VAL A 297 8.02 -26.19 3.31
C VAL A 297 7.24 -27.42 3.74
N ILE A 298 6.38 -27.91 2.85
CA ILE A 298 5.58 -29.10 3.08
C ILE A 298 6.22 -30.30 2.39
N ASP A 299 6.58 -31.30 3.19
CA ASP A 299 6.96 -32.62 2.70
C ASP A 299 5.68 -33.45 2.49
N LYS A 300 5.28 -33.66 1.23
CA LYS A 300 4.06 -34.40 0.85
C LYS A 300 4.01 -35.79 1.49
N ASP A 301 5.16 -36.44 1.64
CA ASP A 301 5.24 -37.79 2.20
C ASP A 301 4.97 -37.81 3.71
N LYS A 302 5.13 -36.68 4.40
CA LYS A 302 4.86 -36.52 5.84
C LYS A 302 3.51 -35.88 6.17
N VAL A 303 2.76 -35.47 5.15
CA VAL A 303 1.42 -34.93 5.33
C VAL A 303 0.49 -35.95 6.01
N GLN A 304 -0.18 -35.54 7.09
CA GLN A 304 -1.16 -36.36 7.82
C GLN A 304 -2.55 -36.18 7.23
N CYS A 305 -3.07 -37.23 6.59
CA CYS A 305 -4.31 -37.17 5.82
C CYS A 305 -5.53 -36.81 6.67
N GLU A 306 -5.51 -37.07 7.97
CA GLU A 306 -6.58 -36.79 8.92
C GLU A 306 -6.68 -35.30 9.31
N GLU A 307 -5.65 -34.48 9.02
CA GLU A 307 -5.60 -33.06 9.37
C GLU A 307 -6.18 -32.13 8.30
N LEU A 308 -7.32 -32.47 7.69
CA LEU A 308 -8.01 -31.55 6.77
C LEU A 308 -8.47 -30.31 7.53
N ARG A 309 -8.03 -29.11 7.10
CA ARG A 309 -8.35 -27.84 7.75
C ARG A 309 -9.36 -27.06 6.93
N LEU A 310 -10.41 -26.62 7.61
CA LEU A 310 -11.35 -25.61 7.14
C LEU A 310 -11.40 -24.46 8.16
N PRO A 311 -11.67 -23.22 7.72
CA PRO A 311 -11.88 -22.13 8.64
C PRO A 311 -13.16 -22.37 9.47
N SER A 312 -13.28 -21.74 10.62
CA SER A 312 -14.50 -21.80 11.44
C SER A 312 -15.56 -20.77 11.01
N ALA A 313 -15.13 -19.70 10.32
CA ALA A 313 -15.97 -18.63 9.83
C ALA A 313 -15.37 -17.96 8.59
N PHE A 314 -16.18 -17.24 7.81
CA PHE A 314 -15.72 -16.42 6.68
C PHE A 314 -16.64 -15.20 6.45
N THR A 315 -16.16 -14.19 5.74
CA THR A 315 -16.75 -12.85 5.56
C THR A 315 -16.79 -12.48 4.08
N PRO A 316 -17.82 -12.89 3.30
CA PRO A 316 -17.95 -12.53 1.89
C PRO A 316 -18.40 -11.07 1.72
N ASN A 317 -17.52 -10.13 2.04
CA ASN A 317 -17.76 -8.68 1.99
C ASN A 317 -17.07 -8.01 0.79
N GLY A 318 -16.27 -8.74 0.02
CA GLY A 318 -15.58 -8.26 -1.19
C GLY A 318 -14.29 -7.49 -0.92
N ASP A 319 -13.71 -7.59 0.27
CA ASP A 319 -12.43 -6.95 0.61
C ASP A 319 -11.19 -7.75 0.16
N GLY A 320 -11.41 -8.94 -0.42
CA GLY A 320 -10.37 -9.88 -0.85
C GLY A 320 -9.87 -10.81 0.26
N LEU A 321 -10.39 -10.70 1.48
CA LEU A 321 -9.97 -11.45 2.66
C LEU A 321 -11.10 -12.35 3.18
N ASN A 322 -10.90 -13.66 3.10
CA ASN A 322 -11.89 -14.65 3.55
C ASN A 322 -13.27 -14.51 2.86
N ASP A 323 -13.27 -14.10 1.58
CA ASP A 323 -14.50 -13.96 0.79
C ASP A 323 -15.14 -15.29 0.39
N THR A 324 -14.39 -16.38 0.51
CA THR A 324 -14.90 -17.73 0.21
C THR A 324 -14.54 -18.71 1.31
N TYR A 325 -15.42 -19.66 1.54
CA TYR A 325 -15.24 -20.78 2.44
C TYR A 325 -14.70 -21.99 1.67
N HIS A 326 -13.44 -22.35 1.89
CA HIS A 326 -12.76 -23.43 1.16
C HIS A 326 -11.87 -24.28 2.07
N ILE A 327 -11.36 -25.40 1.53
CA ILE A 327 -10.35 -26.24 2.19
C ILE A 327 -9.04 -25.45 2.24
N SER A 328 -8.54 -25.14 3.44
CA SER A 328 -7.37 -24.26 3.63
C SER A 328 -6.06 -24.93 3.20
N ASN A 329 -6.00 -26.25 3.28
CA ASN A 329 -4.85 -27.08 2.93
C ASN A 329 -5.20 -28.10 1.84
N ASN A 330 -5.84 -27.62 0.77
CA ASN A 330 -6.35 -28.44 -0.34
C ASN A 330 -5.30 -29.37 -1.00
N TYR A 331 -4.01 -29.08 -0.86
CA TYR A 331 -2.92 -29.95 -1.29
C TYR A 331 -2.86 -31.31 -0.59
N LEU A 332 -3.60 -31.51 0.49
CA LEU A 332 -3.84 -32.82 1.13
C LEU A 332 -4.74 -33.73 0.30
N VAL A 333 -5.53 -33.17 -0.62
CA VAL A 333 -6.60 -33.86 -1.31
C VAL A 333 -6.10 -34.30 -2.67
N ASP A 334 -5.84 -35.60 -2.82
CA ASP A 334 -5.49 -36.20 -4.12
C ASP A 334 -6.71 -36.21 -5.05
N GLN A 335 -7.87 -36.54 -4.49
CA GLN A 335 -9.15 -36.53 -5.18
C GLN A 335 -10.25 -36.11 -4.22
N LEU A 336 -11.07 -35.12 -4.60
CA LEU A 336 -12.25 -34.73 -3.84
C LEU A 336 -13.48 -35.45 -4.43
N GLU A 337 -14.19 -36.22 -3.61
CA GLU A 337 -15.42 -36.90 -4.02
C GLU A 337 -16.61 -35.94 -3.92
N TYR A 338 -16.73 -35.24 -2.78
CA TYR A 338 -17.64 -34.13 -2.62
C TYR A 338 -17.18 -33.19 -1.50
N PHE A 339 -17.48 -31.91 -1.66
CA PHE A 339 -17.52 -30.91 -0.61
C PHE A 339 -18.86 -30.18 -0.69
N ASP A 340 -19.73 -30.47 0.27
CA ASP A 340 -21.08 -29.93 0.33
C ASP A 340 -21.24 -28.95 1.48
N ILE A 341 -21.93 -27.85 1.22
CA ILE A 341 -22.47 -26.94 2.25
C ILE A 341 -23.99 -27.14 2.34
N LEU A 342 -24.48 -27.23 3.57
CA LEU A 342 -25.85 -27.55 3.92
C LEU A 342 -26.45 -26.48 4.83
N ASP A 343 -27.75 -26.24 4.68
CA ASP A 343 -28.53 -25.47 5.65
C ASP A 343 -28.77 -26.26 6.95
N ARG A 344 -29.42 -25.61 7.93
CA ARG A 344 -29.76 -26.23 9.23
C ARG A 344 -30.67 -27.45 9.16
N ASN A 345 -31.38 -27.63 8.05
CA ASN A 345 -32.30 -28.74 7.81
C ASN A 345 -31.65 -29.84 6.94
N GLY A 346 -30.38 -29.69 6.56
CA GLY A 346 -29.67 -30.61 5.67
C GLY A 346 -29.91 -30.38 4.17
N GLY A 347 -30.55 -29.26 3.80
CA GLY A 347 -30.72 -28.86 2.39
C GLY A 347 -29.41 -28.44 1.76
N LEU A 348 -29.11 -28.94 0.56
CA LEU A 348 -27.89 -28.62 -0.17
C LEU A 348 -27.89 -27.18 -0.70
N LEU A 349 -26.87 -26.41 -0.31
CA LEU A 349 -26.71 -25.00 -0.70
C LEU A 349 -25.61 -24.81 -1.75
N PHE A 350 -24.53 -25.58 -1.63
CA PHE A 350 -23.35 -25.59 -2.51
C PHE A 350 -22.73 -26.99 -2.53
N SER A 351 -22.14 -27.36 -3.67
CA SER A 351 -21.42 -28.63 -3.85
C SER A 351 -20.29 -28.43 -4.86
N THR A 352 -19.13 -29.03 -4.59
CA THR A 352 -18.00 -29.11 -5.52
C THR A 352 -17.26 -30.44 -5.37
N ASN A 353 -16.61 -30.88 -6.44
CA ASN A 353 -15.62 -31.96 -6.46
C ASN A 353 -14.22 -31.45 -6.83
N ASP A 354 -14.03 -30.13 -6.87
CA ASP A 354 -12.75 -29.49 -7.05
C ASP A 354 -12.30 -28.88 -5.70
N PRO A 355 -11.16 -29.33 -5.12
CA PRO A 355 -10.70 -28.88 -3.82
C PRO A 355 -10.14 -27.44 -3.84
N THR A 356 -10.04 -26.81 -5.01
CA THR A 356 -9.65 -25.40 -5.17
C THR A 356 -10.84 -24.44 -5.16
N ILE A 357 -12.08 -24.94 -5.29
CA ILE A 357 -13.29 -24.12 -5.33
C ILE A 357 -13.84 -23.93 -3.91
N GLY A 358 -14.13 -22.68 -3.57
CA GLY A 358 -14.79 -22.28 -2.32
C GLY A 358 -16.24 -21.84 -2.50
N TRP A 359 -16.98 -21.79 -1.39
CA TRP A 359 -18.33 -21.27 -1.34
C TRP A 359 -18.34 -19.78 -0.96
N ASP A 360 -19.04 -18.95 -1.72
CA ASP A 360 -19.09 -17.48 -1.59
C ASP A 360 -20.21 -16.96 -0.67
N GLY A 361 -20.97 -17.85 -0.03
CA GLY A 361 -22.13 -17.46 0.79
C GLY A 361 -23.44 -17.31 0.00
N TYR A 362 -23.45 -17.64 -1.30
CA TYR A 362 -24.65 -17.59 -2.14
C TYR A 362 -25.24 -18.98 -2.38
N SER A 363 -26.56 -19.05 -2.56
CA SER A 363 -27.21 -20.24 -3.12
C SER A 363 -28.18 -19.82 -4.21
N LYS A 364 -28.05 -20.44 -5.39
CA LYS A 364 -28.87 -20.13 -6.59
C LYS A 364 -28.93 -18.62 -6.90
N GLY A 365 -27.78 -17.95 -6.78
CA GLY A 365 -27.62 -16.51 -7.03
C GLY A 365 -28.18 -15.59 -5.95
N LYS A 366 -28.63 -16.11 -4.80
CA LYS A 366 -29.11 -15.31 -3.67
C LYS A 366 -28.13 -15.39 -2.50
N ALA A 367 -27.76 -14.23 -1.96
CA ALA A 367 -26.95 -14.14 -0.75
C ALA A 367 -27.72 -14.77 0.43
N LEU A 368 -27.04 -15.63 1.19
CA LEU A 368 -27.62 -16.21 2.39
C LEU A 368 -27.44 -15.28 3.59
N VAL A 369 -28.22 -15.55 4.64
CA VAL A 369 -28.19 -14.76 5.88
C VAL A 369 -27.01 -15.17 6.75
N PRO A 370 -26.41 -14.23 7.51
CA PRO A 370 -25.42 -14.57 8.52
C PRO A 370 -25.95 -15.64 9.49
N GLY A 371 -25.11 -16.61 9.83
CA GLY A 371 -25.53 -17.72 10.68
C GLY A 371 -24.66 -18.97 10.52
N THR A 372 -25.04 -20.01 11.25
CA THR A 372 -24.35 -21.30 11.22
C THR A 372 -24.85 -22.17 10.07
N TYR A 373 -23.89 -22.69 9.30
CA TYR A 373 -24.11 -23.66 8.23
C TYR A 373 -23.30 -24.93 8.53
N TYR A 374 -23.62 -26.01 7.81
CA TYR A 374 -22.98 -27.30 8.02
C TYR A 374 -22.24 -27.73 6.75
N TYR A 375 -21.17 -28.50 6.90
CA TYR A 375 -20.46 -29.07 5.76
C TYR A 375 -20.24 -30.57 5.93
N ARG A 376 -20.10 -31.26 4.81
CA ARG A 376 -19.56 -32.62 4.74
C ARG A 376 -18.58 -32.72 3.57
N ILE A 377 -17.52 -33.49 3.77
CA ILE A 377 -16.45 -33.67 2.79
C ILE A 377 -16.09 -35.16 2.74
N ALA A 378 -15.91 -35.69 1.53
CA ALA A 378 -15.26 -36.96 1.29
C ALA A 378 -14.12 -36.78 0.29
N TYR A 379 -12.94 -37.30 0.62
CA TYR A 379 -11.73 -37.12 -0.17
C TYR A 379 -10.80 -38.33 -0.09
N GLN A 380 -9.90 -38.43 -1.05
CA GLN A 380 -8.79 -39.37 -1.03
C GLN A 380 -7.49 -38.65 -0.69
N CYS A 381 -6.67 -39.30 0.12
CA CYS A 381 -5.31 -38.86 0.45
C CYS A 381 -4.43 -40.10 0.62
N LYS A 382 -3.29 -40.15 -0.09
CA LYS A 382 -2.35 -41.28 -0.10
C LYS A 382 -3.05 -42.61 -0.37
N GLY A 383 -4.03 -42.60 -1.28
CA GLY A 383 -4.81 -43.77 -1.68
C GLY A 383 -5.89 -44.23 -0.69
N ASN A 384 -6.04 -43.57 0.48
CA ASN A 384 -7.08 -43.89 1.46
C ASN A 384 -8.25 -42.91 1.37
N GLN A 385 -9.47 -43.39 1.63
CA GLN A 385 -10.67 -42.55 1.71
C GLN A 385 -10.90 -42.00 3.12
N PHE A 386 -11.22 -40.71 3.18
CA PHE A 386 -11.54 -39.99 4.41
C PHE A 386 -12.88 -39.27 4.29
N LYS A 387 -13.58 -39.12 5.42
CA LYS A 387 -14.83 -38.36 5.53
C LYS A 387 -14.80 -37.47 6.75
N THR A 388 -15.14 -36.20 6.58
CA THR A 388 -15.27 -35.25 7.68
C THR A 388 -16.54 -34.41 7.55
N LYS A 389 -17.02 -33.89 8.67
CA LYS A 389 -18.20 -33.03 8.75
C LYS A 389 -18.02 -32.03 9.89
N GLY A 390 -18.66 -30.89 9.78
CA GLY A 390 -18.60 -29.86 10.80
C GLY A 390 -19.59 -28.73 10.54
N SER A 391 -19.37 -27.63 11.23
CA SER A 391 -20.13 -26.39 11.07
C SER A 391 -19.20 -25.21 10.83
N LEU A 392 -19.73 -24.20 10.16
CA LEU A 392 -19.06 -22.93 9.91
C LEU A 392 -20.01 -21.77 10.22
N PHE A 393 -19.47 -20.58 10.45
CA PHE A 393 -20.26 -19.36 10.62
C PHE A 393 -20.07 -18.39 9.44
N LEU A 394 -21.16 -18.06 8.76
CA LEU A 394 -21.17 -17.01 7.73
C LEU A 394 -21.37 -15.65 8.41
N MET A 395 -20.42 -14.74 8.21
CA MET A 395 -20.44 -13.37 8.72
C MET A 395 -20.82 -12.38 7.60
N LYS A 396 -21.09 -11.13 7.96
CA LYS A 396 -21.27 -10.02 7.03
C LYS A 396 -20.34 -8.87 7.39
#